data_AF-A0A383CKS1-F1
#
_entry.id   AF-A0A383CKS1-F1
#
_cell.length_a   1.000
_cell.length_b   1.000
_cell.length_c   1.000
_cell.angle_alpha   90.00
_cell.angle_beta   90.00
_cell.angle_gamma   90.00
#
_symmetry.space_group_name_H-M   'P 1'
#
loop_
_entity.id
_entity.type
_entity.pdbx_description
1 polymer ?
#
loop_
_entity_poly.entity_id
_entity_poly.type
_entity_poly.pdbx_seq_one_letter_code
_entity_poly.pdbx_strand_id
1 'polypeptide(L)'
;MVAYSIEHSLASKLINRTIVSTDNEEIAKVSEEYGAEIPIFRSKELAGDDVLDFPVFEHMLTYLKKEENYEPEIVVHLRPTSPYREPKWIDSAINLLVENPSADSVRSVSEPSQHPYRVFEIKNKY
;
A
#
# COMPACT_ATOMS: atom_id res chain seq x y z
N MET A 1 13.14 1.84 -5.45
CA MET A 1 12.37 1.97 -4.19
C MET A 1 11.20 1.00 -4.13
N VAL A 2 10.38 0.87 -5.17
CA VAL A 2 9.27 -0.10 -5.23
C VAL A 2 9.73 -1.55 -4.94
N ALA A 3 10.90 -1.94 -5.48
CA ALA A 3 11.56 -3.22 -5.24
C ALA A 3 11.61 -3.63 -3.75
N TYR A 4 12.02 -2.75 -2.84
CA TYR A 4 12.08 -3.07 -1.41
C TYR A 4 10.70 -3.45 -0.84
N SER A 5 9.65 -2.73 -1.21
CA SER A 5 8.30 -3.08 -0.78
C SER A 5 7.84 -4.41 -1.36
N ILE A 6 8.21 -4.72 -2.60
CA ILE A 6 7.91 -6.00 -3.24
C ILE A 6 8.63 -7.13 -2.50
N GLU A 7 9.93 -7.01 -2.25
CA GLU A 7 10.72 -8.01 -1.52
C GLU A 7 10.17 -8.24 -0.11
N HIS A 8 9.80 -7.19 0.61
CA HIS A 8 9.17 -7.33 1.93
C HIS A 8 7.82 -8.03 1.86
N SER A 9 7.01 -7.73 0.84
CA SER A 9 5.73 -8.42 0.60
C SER A 9 5.94 -9.90 0.32
N LEU A 10 6.90 -10.25 -0.55
CA LEU A 10 7.22 -11.63 -0.91
C LEU A 10 7.88 -12.42 0.23
N ALA A 11 8.55 -11.74 1.16
CA ALA A 11 9.13 -12.36 2.35
C ALA A 11 8.09 -12.66 3.45
N SER A 12 6.89 -12.06 3.39
CA SER A 12 5.79 -12.35 4.31
C SER A 12 5.24 -13.76 4.06
N LYS A 13 4.90 -14.46 5.15
CA LYS A 13 4.28 -15.79 5.05
C LYS A 13 2.77 -15.74 4.87
N LEU A 14 2.16 -14.59 5.10
CA LEU A 14 0.72 -14.40 5.12
C LEU A 14 0.19 -13.67 3.88
N ILE A 15 1.07 -13.06 3.08
CA ILE A 15 0.69 -12.45 1.80
C ILE A 15 0.51 -13.52 0.73
N ASN A 16 -0.68 -13.56 0.12
CA ASN A 16 -0.97 -14.49 -0.97
C ASN A 16 -0.58 -13.96 -2.35
N ARG A 17 -0.73 -12.65 -2.57
CA ARG A 17 -0.45 -11.98 -3.86
C ARG A 17 0.21 -10.63 -3.61
N THR A 18 1.25 -10.35 -4.38
CA THR A 18 1.96 -9.06 -4.36
C THR A 18 1.64 -8.33 -5.65
N ILE A 19 0.81 -7.31 -5.57
CA ILE A 19 0.34 -6.54 -6.74
C ILE A 19 0.88 -5.12 -6.67
N VAL A 20 1.41 -4.63 -7.79
CA VAL A 20 1.78 -3.22 -7.96
C VAL A 20 0.80 -2.57 -8.92
N SER A 21 0.12 -1.52 -8.44
CA SER A 21 -0.69 -0.67 -9.31
C SER A 21 0.17 0.51 -9.77
N THR A 22 0.31 0.70 -11.08
CA THR A 22 1.07 1.82 -11.66
C THR A 22 0.55 2.17 -13.06
N ASP A 23 0.73 3.42 -13.47
CA ASP A 23 0.50 3.91 -14.83
C ASP A 23 1.81 4.07 -15.62
N ASN A 24 2.96 3.79 -14.99
CA ASN A 24 4.30 3.99 -15.55
C ASN A 24 4.91 2.64 -15.97
N GLU A 25 5.33 2.55 -17.23
CA GLU A 25 5.89 1.32 -17.81
C GLU A 25 7.22 0.88 -17.17
N GLU A 26 8.08 1.83 -16.79
CA GLU A 26 9.35 1.50 -16.12
C GLU A 26 9.11 0.91 -14.72
N ILE A 27 8.14 1.46 -13.98
CA ILE A 27 7.73 0.92 -12.69
C ILE A 27 7.12 -0.47 -12.85
N ALA A 28 6.27 -0.68 -13.86
CA ALA A 28 5.66 -1.97 -14.13
C ALA A 28 6.73 -3.03 -14.42
N LYS A 29 7.64 -2.73 -15.35
CA LYS A 29 8.74 -3.63 -15.72
C LYS A 29 9.61 -4.02 -14.52
N VAL A 30 10.06 -3.03 -13.73
CA VAL A 30 10.86 -3.30 -12.53
C VAL A 30 10.06 -4.11 -11.50
N SER A 31 8.75 -3.89 -11.40
CA SER A 31 7.93 -4.63 -10.44
C SER A 31 7.79 -6.11 -10.83
N GLU A 32 7.59 -6.39 -12.11
CA GLU A 32 7.56 -7.76 -12.65
C GLU A 32 8.90 -8.46 -12.48
N GLU A 33 10.02 -7.76 -12.73
CA GLU A 33 11.38 -8.31 -12.52
C GLU A 33 11.63 -8.75 -11.07
N TYR A 34 10.98 -8.08 -10.10
CA TYR A 34 11.06 -8.42 -8.68
C TYR A 34 9.95 -9.39 -8.22
N GLY A 35 9.12 -9.89 -9.13
CA GLY A 35 8.10 -10.91 -8.86
C GLY A 35 6.75 -10.39 -8.38
N ALA A 36 6.46 -9.08 -8.53
CA ALA A 36 5.13 -8.54 -8.34
C ALA A 36 4.27 -8.69 -9.61
N GLU A 37 2.97 -8.79 -9.41
CA GLU A 37 1.98 -8.85 -10.49
C GLU A 37 1.55 -7.44 -10.91
N ILE A 38 1.33 -7.25 -12.22
CA ILE A 38 0.71 -6.06 -12.81
C ILE A 38 -0.56 -6.48 -13.58
N PRO A 39 -1.68 -6.79 -12.90
CA PRO A 39 -2.87 -7.31 -13.57
C PRO A 39 -3.44 -6.32 -14.58
N ILE A 40 -3.39 -5.03 -14.23
CA ILE A 40 -3.74 -3.90 -15.09
C ILE A 40 -2.88 -2.68 -14.81
N PHE A 41 -2.70 -1.88 -15.86
CA PHE A 41 -2.23 -0.51 -15.71
C PHE A 41 -3.29 0.36 -15.07
N ARG A 42 -2.85 1.23 -14.15
CA ARG A 42 -3.70 2.27 -13.57
C ARG A 42 -4.02 3.29 -14.65
N SER A 43 -5.29 3.72 -14.73
CA SER A 43 -5.66 4.82 -15.62
C SER A 43 -4.96 6.12 -15.22
N LYS A 44 -4.62 6.96 -16.21
CA LYS A 44 -3.93 8.24 -15.97
C LYS A 44 -4.70 9.19 -15.04
N GLU A 45 -6.03 9.13 -15.08
CA GLU A 45 -6.92 9.91 -14.21
C GLU A 45 -6.73 9.57 -12.72
N LEU A 46 -6.27 8.35 -12.42
CA LEU A 46 -6.00 7.86 -11.06
C LEU A 46 -4.52 8.02 -10.64
N ALA A 47 -3.70 8.71 -11.44
CA ALA A 47 -2.28 8.94 -11.18
C ALA A 47 -1.93 10.41 -10.88
N GLY A 48 -2.93 11.29 -10.76
CA GLY A 48 -2.72 12.71 -10.44
C GLY A 48 -2.40 12.96 -8.96
N ASP A 49 -1.78 14.12 -8.68
CA ASP A 49 -1.32 14.52 -7.34
C ASP A 49 -2.45 14.61 -6.29
N ASP A 50 -3.65 14.97 -6.72
CA ASP A 50 -4.84 15.12 -5.85
C ASP A 50 -5.65 13.82 -5.70
N VAL A 51 -5.20 12.72 -6.32
CA VAL A 51 -5.92 11.44 -6.25
C VAL A 51 -5.70 10.78 -4.88
N LEU A 52 -6.81 10.46 -4.22
CA LEU A 52 -6.79 9.76 -2.94
C LEU A 52 -6.51 8.27 -3.11
N ASP A 53 -6.10 7.60 -2.03
CA ASP A 53 -5.79 6.17 -2.06
C ASP A 53 -7.03 5.31 -2.40
N PHE A 54 -8.25 5.70 -1.97
CA PHE A 54 -9.48 4.92 -2.16
C PHE A 54 -9.81 4.58 -3.63
N PRO A 55 -9.92 5.53 -4.57
CA PRO A 55 -10.24 5.22 -5.97
C PRO A 55 -9.16 4.35 -6.65
N VAL A 56 -7.90 4.41 -6.18
CA VAL A 56 -6.83 3.53 -6.67
C VAL A 56 -7.06 2.08 -6.21
N PHE A 57 -7.48 1.86 -4.96
CA PHE A 57 -7.86 0.53 -4.48
C PHE A 57 -9.10 0.01 -5.21
N GLU A 58 -10.14 0.83 -5.33
CA GLU A 58 -11.38 0.44 -6.01
C GLU A 58 -11.11 -0.02 -7.44
N HIS A 59 -10.26 0.70 -8.18
CA HIS A 59 -9.86 0.33 -9.54
C HIS A 59 -9.25 -1.08 -9.62
N MET A 60 -8.29 -1.39 -8.74
CA MET A 60 -7.64 -2.70 -8.74
C MET A 60 -8.57 -3.81 -8.22
N LEU A 61 -9.26 -3.59 -7.10
CA LEU A 61 -10.13 -4.60 -6.49
C LEU A 61 -11.33 -4.94 -7.39
N THR A 62 -11.89 -3.95 -8.09
CA THR A 62 -12.96 -4.18 -9.06
C THR A 62 -12.49 -5.04 -10.22
N TYR A 63 -11.29 -4.80 -10.73
CA TYR A 63 -10.69 -5.62 -11.77
C TYR A 63 -10.48 -7.06 -11.31
N LEU A 64 -9.84 -7.27 -10.15
CA LEU A 64 -9.57 -8.60 -9.61
C LEU A 64 -10.86 -9.40 -9.40
N LYS A 65 -11.91 -8.74 -8.88
CA LYS A 65 -13.22 -9.35 -8.71
C LYS A 65 -13.84 -9.75 -10.05
N LYS A 66 -13.83 -8.84 -11.03
CA LYS A 66 -14.55 -9.02 -12.30
C LYS A 66 -13.84 -9.98 -13.27
N GLU A 67 -12.53 -9.82 -13.40
CA GLU A 67 -11.75 -10.50 -14.44
C GLU A 67 -11.06 -11.77 -13.91
N GLU A 68 -10.80 -11.85 -12.60
CA GLU A 68 -10.11 -12.99 -11.99
C GLU A 68 -10.96 -13.74 -10.95
N ASN A 69 -12.16 -13.23 -10.62
CA ASN A 69 -13.00 -13.76 -9.53
C ASN A 69 -12.24 -13.88 -8.19
N TYR A 70 -11.36 -12.90 -7.93
CA TYR A 70 -10.53 -12.83 -6.73
C TYR A 70 -10.93 -11.66 -5.85
N GLU A 71 -11.28 -11.94 -4.60
CA GLU A 71 -11.66 -10.93 -3.59
C GLU A 71 -10.81 -11.16 -2.32
N PRO A 72 -9.81 -10.30 -2.04
CA PRO A 72 -8.97 -10.47 -0.86
C PRO A 72 -9.76 -10.12 0.42
N GLU A 73 -9.59 -10.92 1.47
CA GLU A 73 -10.16 -10.64 2.79
C GLU A 73 -9.44 -9.47 3.49
N ILE A 74 -8.14 -9.34 3.25
CA ILE A 74 -7.29 -8.29 3.81
C ILE A 74 -6.47 -7.66 2.69
N VAL A 75 -6.46 -6.32 2.64
CA VAL A 75 -5.59 -5.54 1.74
C VAL A 75 -4.47 -4.92 2.55
N VAL A 76 -3.22 -5.29 2.23
CA VAL A 76 -2.03 -4.75 2.89
C VAL A 76 -1.41 -3.64 2.03
N HIS A 77 -1.55 -2.39 2.49
CA HIS A 77 -1.01 -1.24 1.77
C HIS A 77 0.46 -0.96 2.13
N LEU A 78 1.38 -1.35 1.25
CA LEU A 78 2.82 -1.09 1.40
C LEU A 78 3.27 0.10 0.53
N ARG A 79 3.34 1.30 1.12
CA ARG A 79 3.91 2.46 0.41
C ARG A 79 5.39 2.25 0.09
N PRO A 80 5.84 2.50 -1.16
CA PRO A 80 7.24 2.33 -1.58
C PRO A 80 8.19 3.34 -0.93
N THR A 81 7.67 4.43 -0.34
CA THR A 81 8.42 5.47 0.36
C THR A 81 8.86 5.08 1.77
N SER A 82 8.58 3.84 2.20
CA SER A 82 8.96 3.32 3.52
C SER A 82 9.86 2.08 3.40
N PRO A 83 11.11 2.23 2.94
CA PRO A 83 12.01 1.09 2.68
C PRO A 83 12.56 0.45 3.96
N TYR A 84 12.51 1.12 5.11
CA TYR A 84 13.08 0.60 6.38
C TYR A 84 12.11 -0.29 7.17
N ARG A 85 11.12 -0.89 6.51
CA ARG A 85 10.17 -1.80 7.14
C ARG A 85 10.85 -3.15 7.36
N GLU A 86 10.82 -3.67 8.59
CA GLU A 86 11.23 -5.05 8.81
C GLU A 86 10.17 -6.01 8.25
N PRO A 87 10.53 -7.06 7.47
CA PRO A 87 9.57 -8.00 6.89
C PRO A 87 8.60 -8.60 7.91
N LYS A 88 9.10 -8.91 9.12
CA LYS A 88 8.32 -9.49 10.23
C LYS A 88 7.14 -8.62 10.65
N TRP A 89 7.21 -7.29 10.45
CA TRP A 89 6.13 -6.38 10.83
C TRP A 89 4.89 -6.56 9.96
N ILE A 90 5.01 -7.06 8.73
CA ILE A 90 3.87 -7.35 7.87
C ILE A 90 3.06 -8.49 8.47
N ASP A 91 3.70 -9.62 8.77
CA ASP A 91 3.04 -10.77 9.39
C ASP A 91 2.45 -10.39 10.75
N SER A 92 3.18 -9.63 11.58
CA SER A 92 2.67 -9.15 12.86
C SER A 92 1.45 -8.24 12.72
N ALA A 93 1.42 -7.34 11.73
CA ALA A 93 0.28 -6.46 11.51
C ALA A 93 -0.96 -7.21 11.01
N ILE A 94 -0.79 -8.21 10.13
CA ILE A 94 -1.87 -9.06 9.66
C ILE A 94 -2.45 -9.86 10.84
N ASN A 95 -1.59 -10.51 11.63
CA ASN A 95 -2.05 -11.26 12.82
C ASN A 95 -2.78 -10.35 13.81
N LEU A 96 -2.28 -9.13 14.04
CA LEU A 96 -2.95 -8.18 14.92
C LEU A 96 -4.37 -7.85 14.45
N LEU A 97 -4.58 -7.69 13.14
CA LEU A 97 -5.92 -7.47 12.59
C LEU A 97 -6.81 -8.71 12.77
N VAL A 98 -6.30 -9.90 12.43
CA VAL A 98 -7.04 -11.17 12.52
C VAL A 98 -7.42 -11.52 13.97
N GLU A 99 -6.54 -11.26 14.93
CA GLU A 99 -6.78 -11.53 16.36
C GLU A 99 -7.76 -10.54 16.99
N ASN A 100 -8.08 -9.42 16.32
CA ASN A 100 -8.96 -8.37 16.82
C ASN A 100 -10.15 -8.16 15.86
N PRO A 101 -11.15 -9.07 15.83
CA PRO A 101 -12.22 -9.06 14.84
C PRO A 101 -13.15 -7.83 14.91
N SER A 102 -13.06 -7.03 15.97
CA SER A 102 -13.78 -5.75 16.08
C SER A 102 -13.06 -4.59 15.39
N ALA A 103 -11.83 -4.78 14.89
CA ALA A 103 -11.05 -3.75 14.23
C ALA A 103 -11.20 -3.85 12.71
N ASP A 104 -11.45 -2.71 12.05
CA ASP A 104 -11.52 -2.64 10.59
C ASP A 104 -10.15 -2.49 9.92
N SER A 105 -9.13 -2.02 10.65
CA SER A 105 -7.80 -1.79 10.10
C SER A 105 -6.70 -1.73 11.17
N VAL A 106 -5.46 -1.97 10.74
CA VAL A 106 -4.22 -1.76 11.51
C VAL A 106 -3.33 -0.80 10.74
N ARG A 107 -2.73 0.17 11.44
CA ARG A 107 -1.81 1.15 10.85
C ARG A 107 -0.51 1.25 11.64
N SER A 108 0.61 1.17 10.95
CA SER A 108 1.92 1.44 11.53
C SER A 108 2.05 2.93 11.89
N VAL A 109 2.42 3.21 13.13
CA VAL A 109 2.69 4.56 13.63
C VAL A 109 4.02 4.56 14.39
N SER A 110 4.62 5.75 14.52
CA SER A 110 5.81 5.96 15.33
C SER A 110 5.57 7.14 16.27
N GLU A 111 6.22 7.13 17.44
CA GLU A 111 6.17 8.27 18.34
C GLU A 111 6.79 9.50 17.66
N PRO A 112 6.12 10.65 17.65
CA PRO A 112 6.67 11.85 17.05
C PRO A 112 7.81 12.41 17.91
N SER A 113 8.87 12.91 17.27
CA SER A 113 10.02 13.50 17.98
C SER A 113 9.67 14.82 18.69
N GLN A 114 8.58 15.47 18.30
CA GLN A 114 8.03 16.65 18.95
C GLN A 114 6.53 16.49 19.14
N HIS A 115 6.01 17.10 20.20
CA HIS A 115 4.58 17.10 20.49
C HIS A 115 3.80 17.74 19.33
N PRO A 116 2.78 17.08 18.74
CA PRO A 116 2.07 17.58 17.56
C PRO A 116 1.43 18.97 17.72
N TYR A 117 1.10 19.37 18.95
CA TYR A 117 0.54 20.69 19.24
C TYR A 117 1.59 21.82 19.32
N ARG A 118 2.88 21.52 19.18
CA ARG A 118 3.95 22.52 19.12
C ARG A 118 4.18 22.98 17.67
N VAL A 119 3.18 23.63 17.10
CA VAL A 119 3.20 24.14 15.72
C VAL A 119 2.73 25.59 15.67
N PHE A 120 3.24 26.36 14.71
CA PHE A 120 2.73 27.68 14.37
C PHE A 120 1.84 27.56 13.13
N GLU A 121 0.64 28.14 13.18
CA GLU A 121 -0.27 28.22 12.05
C GLU A 121 -0.12 29.59 11.38
N ILE A 122 0.11 29.61 10.06
CA ILE A 122 0.11 30.87 9.31
C ILE A 122 -1.35 31.27 9.09
N LYS A 123 -1.79 32.31 9.81
CA LYS A 123 -3.09 32.95 9.57
C LYS A 123 -2.90 34.16 8.67
N ASN A 124 -3.30 34.02 7.41
CA ASN A 124 -3.17 34.97 6.30
C ASN A 124 -1.75 35.07 5.71
N LYS A 125 -1.63 34.91 4.39
CA LYS A 125 -0.43 35.31 3.64
C LYS A 125 -0.34 36.83 3.71
N TYR A 126 0.77 37.36 4.20
CA TYR A 126 1.10 38.79 4.08
C TYR A 126 1.12 39.21 2.61
#